data_AF-A0A0G0HZH5-F1
#
_entry.id   AF-A0A0G0HZH5-F1
#
_cell.length_a   1.000
_cell.length_b   1.000
_cell.length_c   1.000
_cell.angle_alpha   90.00
_cell.angle_beta   90.00
_cell.angle_gamma   90.00
#
_symmetry.space_group_name_H-M   'P 1'
#
loop_
_entity.id
_entity.type
_entity.pdbx_description
1 polymer ?
#
loop_
_entity_poly.entity_id
_entity_poly.type
_entity_poly.pdbx_seq_one_letter_code
_entity_poly.pdbx_strand_id
1 'polypeptide(L)'
;MNEFTEGEPEEVQAEGMKFEFEQKLDAMNMDQKMMGLAGQNIEHYRQFIANTFDLAEQEKINETLFQMIEFHKDQKDRPDGMPYISHPLEVSRTVVEDFGIRDVELIEASLLHDTVEDQGVKLAQVELEAKYGEVVGSENFEEDHKDEIRELALSKINEKYGGRVAGILDKLSNPDFDKTAKQDIDPNDKEKFQNRKHELYKEHVAKSIQDPDVLVIKLADFLHNFSDAGQLPESSQKEKFRNKYVPVMPVFKDRLLDESKSTIIPNRDLVIHRLEEATNRLAR
;
A
#
# COMPACT_ATOMS: atom_id res chain seq x y z
N MET A 1 -40.64 -27.04 -21.75
CA MET A 1 -40.34 -25.63 -21.99
C MET A 1 -39.48 -25.21 -20.83
N ASN A 2 -38.15 -25.12 -21.03
CA ASN A 2 -37.27 -24.57 -20.01
C ASN A 2 -37.43 -23.06 -20.09
N GLU A 3 -37.98 -22.47 -19.03
CA GLU A 3 -37.87 -21.04 -18.78
C GLU A 3 -36.39 -20.73 -18.58
N PHE A 4 -35.77 -20.11 -19.58
CA PHE A 4 -34.54 -19.36 -19.37
C PHE A 4 -34.95 -18.13 -18.56
N THR A 5 -34.71 -18.18 -17.26
CA THR A 5 -34.69 -16.97 -16.44
C THR A 5 -33.46 -16.19 -16.88
N GLU A 6 -33.64 -15.17 -17.71
CA GLU A 6 -32.64 -14.11 -17.86
C GLU A 6 -32.37 -13.56 -16.46
N GLY A 7 -31.12 -13.63 -16.00
CA GLY A 7 -30.71 -13.10 -14.70
C GLY A 7 -31.05 -11.62 -14.59
N GLU A 8 -31.20 -11.11 -13.37
CA GLU A 8 -31.48 -9.69 -13.18
C GLU A 8 -30.36 -8.84 -13.82
N PRO A 9 -30.65 -7.65 -14.38
CA PRO A 9 -29.67 -6.86 -15.13
C PRO A 9 -28.35 -6.60 -14.38
N GLU A 10 -28.40 -6.48 -13.05
CA GLU A 10 -27.22 -6.32 -12.19
C GLU A 10 -26.38 -7.60 -12.08
N GLU A 11 -27.01 -8.77 -12.03
CA GLU A 11 -26.34 -10.07 -11.98
C GLU A 11 -25.56 -10.32 -13.28
N VAL A 12 -26.17 -9.99 -14.43
CA VAL A 12 -25.52 -10.06 -15.75
C VAL A 12 -24.33 -9.10 -15.85
N GLN A 13 -24.45 -7.89 -15.29
CA GLN A 13 -23.35 -6.92 -15.27
C GLN A 13 -22.20 -7.38 -14.37
N ALA A 14 -22.51 -7.92 -13.19
CA ALA A 14 -21.51 -8.46 -12.27
C ALA A 14 -20.76 -9.65 -12.88
N GLU A 15 -21.47 -10.58 -13.54
CA GLU A 15 -20.86 -11.68 -14.29
C GLU A 15 -19.97 -11.19 -15.44
N GLY A 16 -20.43 -10.15 -16.16
CA GLY A 16 -19.65 -9.50 -17.23
C GLY A 16 -18.34 -8.90 -16.74
N MET A 17 -18.38 -8.11 -15.65
CA MET A 17 -17.18 -7.55 -15.02
C MET A 17 -16.25 -8.67 -14.52
N LYS A 18 -16.82 -9.74 -13.95
CA LYS A 18 -16.04 -10.87 -13.47
C LYS A 18 -15.25 -11.51 -14.60
N PHE A 19 -15.93 -11.78 -15.71
CA PHE A 19 -15.35 -12.39 -16.90
C PHE A 19 -14.27 -11.51 -17.55
N GLU A 20 -14.51 -10.19 -17.66
CA GLU A 20 -13.50 -9.27 -18.22
C GLU A 20 -12.22 -9.25 -17.37
N PHE A 21 -12.36 -9.21 -16.04
CA PHE A 21 -11.21 -9.21 -15.15
C PHE A 21 -10.40 -10.52 -15.25
N GLU A 22 -11.08 -11.67 -15.31
CA GLU A 22 -10.45 -12.99 -15.50
C GLU A 22 -9.67 -13.05 -16.82
N GLN A 23 -10.24 -12.54 -17.92
CA GLN A 23 -9.53 -12.45 -19.19
C GLN A 23 -8.28 -11.58 -19.11
N LYS A 24 -8.37 -10.44 -18.42
CA LYS A 24 -7.21 -9.56 -18.26
C LYS A 24 -6.12 -10.24 -17.41
N LEU A 25 -6.49 -10.95 -16.34
CA LEU A 25 -5.54 -11.74 -15.54
C LEU A 25 -4.87 -12.85 -16.36
N ASP A 26 -5.65 -13.62 -17.11
CA ASP A 26 -5.12 -14.69 -17.98
C ASP A 26 -4.12 -14.13 -19.01
N ALA A 27 -4.39 -12.93 -19.54
CA ALA A 27 -3.50 -12.25 -20.48
C ALA A 27 -2.15 -11.81 -19.86
N MET A 28 -2.04 -11.70 -18.54
CA MET A 28 -0.80 -11.29 -17.88
C MET A 28 0.33 -12.34 -17.89
N ASN A 29 0.07 -13.54 -18.44
CA ASN A 29 1.00 -14.69 -18.41
C ASN A 29 1.56 -14.95 -17.01
N MET A 30 0.68 -14.92 -16.01
CA MET A 30 1.04 -15.10 -14.61
C MET A 30 1.68 -16.49 -14.42
N ASP A 31 2.80 -16.56 -13.69
CA ASP A 31 3.47 -17.83 -13.42
C ASP A 31 2.63 -18.73 -12.49
N GLN A 32 3.05 -19.99 -12.34
CA GLN A 32 2.38 -20.94 -11.43
C GLN A 32 2.37 -20.45 -9.96
N LYS A 33 3.28 -19.55 -9.57
CA LYS A 33 3.38 -19.00 -8.22
C LYS A 33 2.23 -18.03 -7.94
N MET A 34 1.84 -17.23 -8.94
CA MET A 34 0.68 -16.35 -8.89
C MET A 34 -0.66 -17.10 -8.96
N MET A 35 -0.71 -18.27 -9.60
CA MET A 35 -1.87 -19.19 -9.54
C MET A 35 -2.00 -19.92 -8.18
N GLY A 36 -1.07 -19.70 -7.24
CA GLY A 36 -1.09 -20.23 -5.89
C GLY A 36 -1.79 -19.30 -4.88
N LEU A 37 -1.10 -18.98 -3.78
CA LEU A 37 -1.64 -18.19 -2.68
C LEU A 37 -2.02 -16.75 -3.09
N ALA A 38 -1.27 -16.15 -4.02
CA ALA A 38 -1.58 -14.81 -4.52
C ALA A 38 -2.93 -14.76 -5.24
N GLY A 39 -3.21 -15.72 -6.14
CA GLY A 39 -4.48 -15.82 -6.85
C GLY A 39 -5.67 -16.02 -5.92
N GLN A 40 -5.50 -16.82 -4.86
CA GLN A 40 -6.53 -16.98 -3.82
C GLN A 40 -6.80 -15.66 -3.08
N ASN A 41 -5.75 -14.92 -2.71
CA ASN A 41 -5.89 -13.63 -2.05
C ASN A 41 -6.58 -12.59 -2.95
N ILE A 42 -6.24 -12.56 -4.24
CA ILE A 42 -6.88 -11.68 -5.22
C ILE A 42 -8.38 -12.01 -5.34
N GLU A 43 -8.73 -13.29 -5.49
CA GLU A 43 -10.14 -13.68 -5.64
C GLU A 43 -10.95 -13.42 -4.36
N HIS A 44 -10.39 -13.69 -3.18
CA HIS A 44 -11.04 -13.33 -1.91
C HIS A 44 -11.26 -11.82 -1.80
N TYR A 45 -10.27 -11.02 -2.20
CA TYR A 45 -10.41 -9.57 -2.20
C TYR A 45 -11.49 -9.09 -3.18
N ARG A 46 -11.59 -9.68 -4.37
CA ARG A 46 -12.65 -9.37 -5.33
C ARG A 46 -14.04 -9.70 -4.80
N GLN A 47 -14.20 -10.86 -4.19
CA GLN A 47 -15.46 -11.25 -3.55
C GLN A 47 -15.81 -10.29 -2.41
N PHE A 48 -14.79 -9.87 -1.64
CA PHE A 48 -14.96 -8.85 -0.63
C PHE A 48 -15.48 -7.54 -1.24
N ILE A 49 -14.86 -7.03 -2.31
CA ILE A 49 -15.30 -5.80 -3.00
C ILE A 49 -16.71 -5.95 -3.58
N ALA A 50 -17.03 -7.07 -4.22
CA ALA A 50 -18.34 -7.36 -4.79
C ALA A 50 -19.48 -7.36 -3.75
N ASN A 51 -19.20 -7.83 -2.53
CA ASN A 51 -20.17 -7.85 -1.43
C ASN A 51 -20.29 -6.50 -0.70
N THR A 52 -19.47 -5.51 -1.06
CA THR A 52 -19.21 -4.32 -0.25
C THR A 52 -19.56 -3.03 -0.98
N PHE A 53 -19.32 -2.95 -2.28
CA PHE A 53 -19.47 -1.74 -3.09
C PHE A 53 -20.52 -1.91 -4.16
N ASP A 54 -21.07 -0.82 -4.68
CA ASP A 54 -21.97 -0.89 -5.85
C ASP A 54 -21.20 -1.20 -7.14
N LEU A 55 -21.90 -1.51 -8.23
CA LEU A 55 -21.25 -1.95 -9.48
C LEU A 55 -20.29 -0.91 -10.06
N ALA A 56 -20.59 0.39 -9.95
CA ALA A 56 -19.75 1.45 -10.50
C ALA A 56 -18.48 1.67 -9.65
N GLU A 57 -18.61 1.53 -8.34
CA GLU A 57 -17.47 1.55 -7.41
C GLU A 57 -16.59 0.30 -7.58
N GLN A 58 -17.21 -0.88 -7.74
CA GLN A 58 -16.51 -2.13 -8.01
C GLN A 58 -15.66 -2.04 -9.28
N GLU A 59 -16.18 -1.45 -10.36
CA GLU A 59 -15.46 -1.29 -11.62
C GLU A 59 -14.13 -0.54 -11.41
N LYS A 60 -14.17 0.60 -10.72
CA LYS A 60 -13.00 1.43 -10.41
C LYS A 60 -11.99 0.69 -9.51
N ILE A 61 -12.47 0.06 -8.44
CA ILE A 61 -11.61 -0.65 -7.49
C ILE A 61 -10.96 -1.86 -8.19
N ASN A 62 -11.69 -2.59 -9.03
CA ASN A 62 -11.16 -3.73 -9.77
C ASN A 62 -10.16 -3.30 -10.85
N GLU A 63 -10.38 -2.15 -11.51
CA GLU A 63 -9.37 -1.61 -12.43
C GLU A 63 -8.08 -1.26 -11.68
N THR A 64 -8.19 -0.64 -10.51
CA THR A 64 -7.03 -0.30 -9.67
C THR A 64 -6.31 -1.55 -9.15
N LEU A 65 -7.08 -2.55 -8.72
CA LEU A 65 -6.57 -3.86 -8.32
C LEU A 65 -5.76 -4.50 -9.45
N PHE A 66 -6.28 -4.47 -10.67
CA PHE A 66 -5.59 -5.00 -11.84
C PHE A 66 -4.24 -4.31 -12.05
N GLN A 67 -4.21 -2.98 -11.99
CA GLN A 67 -2.97 -2.19 -12.13
C GLN A 67 -1.95 -2.50 -11.03
N MET A 68 -2.39 -2.56 -9.77
CA MET A 68 -1.55 -2.95 -8.64
C MET A 68 -0.92 -4.34 -8.89
N ILE A 69 -1.70 -5.31 -9.39
CA ILE A 69 -1.18 -6.63 -9.74
C ILE A 69 -0.13 -6.53 -10.86
N GLU A 70 -0.38 -5.77 -11.93
CA GLU A 70 0.60 -5.59 -13.02
C GLU A 70 1.93 -5.06 -12.53
N PHE A 71 1.91 -4.07 -11.63
CA PHE A 71 3.14 -3.48 -11.10
C PHE A 71 3.89 -4.43 -10.18
N HIS A 72 3.18 -5.16 -9.32
CA HIS A 72 3.79 -5.92 -8.23
C HIS A 72 3.92 -7.43 -8.47
N LYS A 73 3.47 -7.97 -9.62
CA LYS A 73 3.48 -9.43 -9.89
C LYS A 73 4.86 -10.08 -9.89
N ASP A 74 5.89 -9.32 -10.27
CA ASP A 74 7.28 -9.80 -10.32
C ASP A 74 8.08 -9.36 -9.08
N GLN A 75 7.43 -8.70 -8.12
CA GLN A 75 8.08 -8.26 -6.89
C GLN A 75 8.42 -9.46 -6.00
N LYS A 76 9.58 -9.39 -5.35
CA LYS A 76 10.03 -10.43 -4.43
C LYS A 76 9.01 -10.61 -3.30
N ASP A 77 8.88 -11.85 -2.84
CA ASP A 77 8.04 -12.17 -1.69
C ASP A 77 8.49 -11.38 -0.45
N ARG A 78 7.53 -11.19 0.45
CA ARG A 78 7.77 -10.54 1.74
C ARG A 78 8.67 -11.40 2.63
N PRO A 79 9.28 -10.81 3.68
CA PRO A 79 10.19 -11.54 4.56
C PRO A 79 9.57 -12.76 5.28
N ASP A 80 8.25 -12.81 5.38
CA ASP A 80 7.46 -13.92 5.92
C ASP A 80 7.16 -15.03 4.90
N GLY A 81 7.57 -14.86 3.64
CA GLY A 81 7.35 -15.79 2.53
C GLY A 81 6.04 -15.57 1.76
N MET A 82 5.23 -14.57 2.13
CA MET A 82 3.98 -14.26 1.44
C MET A 82 4.24 -13.49 0.13
N PRO A 83 3.46 -13.73 -0.95
CA PRO A 83 3.53 -12.90 -2.15
C PRO A 83 3.28 -11.44 -1.82
N TYR A 84 4.10 -10.53 -2.36
CA TYR A 84 4.04 -9.11 -2.02
C TYR A 84 2.64 -8.49 -2.23
N ILE A 85 1.92 -8.89 -3.27
CA ILE A 85 0.55 -8.44 -3.57
C ILE A 85 -0.40 -8.62 -2.38
N SER A 86 -0.16 -9.59 -1.50
CA SER A 86 -0.99 -9.78 -0.30
C SER A 86 -0.97 -8.55 0.61
N HIS A 87 0.12 -7.76 0.60
CA HIS A 87 0.25 -6.59 1.46
C HIS A 87 -0.70 -5.44 1.06
N PRO A 88 -0.68 -4.90 -0.18
CA PRO A 88 -1.65 -3.89 -0.60
C PRO A 88 -3.11 -4.34 -0.45
N LEU A 89 -3.41 -5.62 -0.66
CA LEU A 89 -4.76 -6.17 -0.47
C LEU A 89 -5.20 -6.10 1.00
N GLU A 90 -4.35 -6.51 1.94
CA GLU A 90 -4.64 -6.46 3.38
C GLU A 90 -4.70 -5.02 3.92
N VAL A 91 -3.86 -4.12 3.40
CA VAL A 91 -3.92 -2.69 3.73
C VAL A 91 -5.27 -2.11 3.30
N SER A 92 -5.67 -2.32 2.04
CA SER A 92 -6.95 -1.85 1.53
C SER A 92 -8.14 -2.46 2.28
N ARG A 93 -8.08 -3.77 2.55
CA ARG A 93 -9.11 -4.45 3.34
C ARG A 93 -9.23 -3.88 4.75
N THR A 94 -8.11 -3.56 5.40
CA THR A 94 -8.08 -2.91 6.72
C THR A 94 -8.77 -1.54 6.68
N VAL A 95 -8.51 -0.73 5.64
CA VAL A 95 -9.18 0.57 5.44
C VAL A 95 -10.70 0.39 5.35
N VAL A 96 -11.19 -0.66 4.69
CA VAL A 96 -12.63 -0.87 4.51
C VAL A 96 -13.30 -1.54 5.71
N GLU A 97 -12.80 -2.70 6.16
CA GLU A 97 -13.42 -3.51 7.22
C GLU A 97 -13.17 -2.92 8.61
N ASP A 98 -11.92 -2.63 8.93
CA ASP A 98 -11.56 -2.23 10.29
C ASP A 98 -11.85 -0.76 10.53
N PHE A 99 -11.54 0.10 9.55
CA PHE A 99 -11.66 1.54 9.74
C PHE A 99 -13.06 2.03 9.36
N GLY A 100 -13.79 1.24 8.57
CA GLY A 100 -15.17 1.50 8.16
C GLY A 100 -15.27 2.47 6.99
N ILE A 101 -14.20 2.61 6.19
CA ILE A 101 -14.14 3.61 5.11
C ILE A 101 -14.67 3.00 3.80
N ARG A 102 -15.48 3.78 3.08
CA ARG A 102 -16.06 3.41 1.77
C ARG A 102 -15.70 4.41 0.67
N ASP A 103 -14.76 5.31 0.93
CA ASP A 103 -14.29 6.28 -0.06
C ASP A 103 -13.44 5.57 -1.12
N VAL A 104 -13.95 5.51 -2.36
CA VAL A 104 -13.30 4.82 -3.48
C VAL A 104 -11.89 5.35 -3.74
N GLU A 105 -11.68 6.67 -3.77
CA GLU A 105 -10.34 7.22 -4.05
C GLU A 105 -9.34 6.84 -2.95
N LEU A 106 -9.80 6.72 -1.69
CA LEU A 106 -8.93 6.29 -0.60
C LEU A 106 -8.61 4.79 -0.65
N ILE A 107 -9.55 3.98 -1.14
CA ILE A 107 -9.34 2.55 -1.41
C ILE A 107 -8.35 2.37 -2.55
N GLU A 108 -8.51 3.13 -3.64
CA GLU A 108 -7.56 3.14 -4.77
C GLU A 108 -6.16 3.55 -4.29
N ALA A 109 -6.05 4.63 -3.53
CA ALA A 109 -4.79 5.07 -2.95
C ALA A 109 -4.18 4.02 -2.00
N SER A 110 -4.99 3.28 -1.24
CA SER A 110 -4.51 2.20 -0.36
C SER A 110 -3.97 0.99 -1.14
N LEU A 111 -4.56 0.66 -2.30
CA LEU A 111 -4.04 -0.38 -3.18
C LEU A 111 -2.72 0.04 -3.85
N LEU A 112 -2.55 1.34 -4.12
CA LEU A 112 -1.40 1.89 -4.84
C LEU A 112 -0.30 2.48 -3.93
N HIS A 113 -0.44 2.35 -2.60
CA HIS A 113 0.33 3.13 -1.64
C HIS A 113 1.86 3.00 -1.78
N ASP A 114 2.33 1.81 -2.17
CA ASP A 114 3.75 1.52 -2.38
C ASP A 114 4.18 1.63 -3.85
N THR A 115 3.25 1.76 -4.80
CA THR A 115 3.56 1.66 -6.24
C THR A 115 4.49 2.78 -6.72
N VAL A 116 4.36 4.00 -6.20
CA VAL A 116 5.25 5.12 -6.55
C VAL A 116 6.68 4.88 -6.06
N GLU A 117 6.85 4.27 -4.88
CA GLU A 117 8.17 4.00 -4.30
C GLU A 117 8.84 2.77 -4.93
N ASP A 118 8.09 1.67 -5.04
CA ASP A 118 8.63 0.37 -5.42
C ASP A 118 8.62 0.13 -6.93
N GLN A 119 7.72 0.79 -7.67
CA GLN A 119 7.46 0.53 -9.08
C GLN A 119 7.47 1.81 -9.93
N GLY A 120 8.11 2.87 -9.44
CA GLY A 120 8.17 4.18 -10.10
C GLY A 120 8.73 4.12 -11.52
N VAL A 121 9.75 3.28 -11.78
CA VAL A 121 10.29 3.10 -13.14
C VAL A 121 9.24 2.51 -14.07
N LYS A 122 8.50 1.48 -13.63
CA LYS A 122 7.44 0.88 -14.45
C LYS A 122 6.32 1.87 -14.76
N LEU A 123 5.95 2.70 -13.78
CA LEU A 123 4.97 3.77 -13.97
C LEU A 123 5.44 4.80 -15.00
N ALA A 124 6.71 5.20 -14.95
CA ALA A 124 7.31 6.22 -15.80
C ALA A 124 8.02 5.67 -17.05
N GLN A 125 7.83 4.38 -17.37
CA GLN A 125 8.67 3.66 -18.34
C GLN A 125 8.72 4.37 -19.70
N VAL A 126 7.56 4.77 -20.22
CA VAL A 126 7.44 5.39 -21.54
C VAL A 126 8.22 6.71 -21.62
N GLU A 127 8.06 7.58 -20.62
CA GLU A 127 8.75 8.86 -20.56
C GLU A 127 10.26 8.70 -20.35
N LEU A 128 10.66 7.75 -19.51
CA LEU A 128 12.06 7.46 -19.23
C LEU A 128 12.76 6.90 -20.48
N GLU A 129 12.15 5.93 -21.17
CA GLU A 129 12.70 5.36 -22.41
C GLU A 129 12.79 6.41 -23.53
N ALA A 130 11.78 7.28 -23.65
CA ALA A 130 11.81 8.36 -24.63
C ALA A 130 12.97 9.34 -24.40
N LYS A 131 13.38 9.54 -23.14
CA LYS A 131 14.44 10.48 -22.77
C LYS A 131 15.82 9.84 -22.72
N TYR A 132 15.94 8.61 -22.23
CA TYR A 132 17.20 7.97 -21.88
C TYR A 132 17.50 6.68 -22.68
N GLY A 133 16.53 6.18 -23.46
CA GLY A 133 16.68 4.96 -24.25
C GLY A 133 16.90 3.72 -23.37
N GLU A 134 17.77 2.81 -23.82
CA GLU A 134 18.00 1.51 -23.17
C GLU A 134 18.67 1.58 -21.78
N VAL A 135 19.13 2.76 -21.34
CA VAL A 135 19.88 2.93 -20.08
C VAL A 135 18.97 2.83 -18.84
N VAL A 136 17.65 2.95 -19.01
CA VAL A 136 16.65 2.97 -17.92
C VAL A 136 16.74 1.73 -17.01
N GLY A 137 17.13 0.57 -17.56
CA GLY A 137 17.26 -0.69 -16.79
C GLY A 137 18.63 -0.94 -16.13
N SER A 138 19.52 0.05 -16.10
CA SER A 138 20.87 -0.12 -15.53
C SER A 138 20.91 0.02 -14.01
N GLU A 139 21.86 -0.65 -13.34
CA GLU A 139 21.91 -0.81 -11.86
C GLU A 139 21.93 0.51 -11.06
N ASN A 140 22.34 1.63 -11.66
CA ASN A 140 22.41 2.93 -10.98
C ASN A 140 21.36 3.93 -11.46
N PHE A 141 20.60 3.61 -12.52
CA PHE A 141 19.68 4.59 -13.12
C PHE A 141 18.62 5.04 -12.14
N GLU A 142 18.02 4.10 -11.39
CA GLU A 142 16.95 4.43 -10.45
C GLU A 142 17.43 5.35 -9.31
N GLU A 143 18.63 5.10 -8.80
CA GLU A 143 19.21 5.92 -7.73
C GLU A 143 19.62 7.30 -8.25
N ASP A 144 20.20 7.38 -9.45
CA ASP A 144 20.64 8.63 -10.06
C ASP A 144 19.46 9.53 -10.49
N HIS A 145 18.31 8.93 -10.81
CA HIS A 145 17.11 9.61 -11.33
C HIS A 145 15.89 9.54 -10.40
N LYS A 146 16.08 9.18 -9.13
CA LYS A 146 15.00 8.89 -8.17
C LYS A 146 13.92 9.97 -8.09
N ASP A 147 14.32 11.24 -8.00
CA ASP A 147 13.39 12.37 -7.90
C ASP A 147 12.57 12.53 -9.21
N GLU A 148 13.21 12.38 -10.37
CA GLU A 148 12.54 12.46 -11.68
C GLU A 148 11.57 11.28 -11.89
N ILE A 149 11.99 10.07 -11.53
CA ILE A 149 11.16 8.87 -11.61
C ILE A 149 9.90 9.06 -10.77
N ARG A 150 10.06 9.56 -9.53
CA ARG A 150 8.93 9.85 -8.64
C ARG A 150 7.98 10.89 -9.23
N GLU A 151 8.50 11.99 -9.77
CA GLU A 151 7.69 13.06 -10.38
C GLU A 151 6.89 12.54 -11.58
N LEU A 152 7.53 11.77 -12.46
CA LEU A 152 6.86 11.17 -13.62
C LEU A 152 5.81 10.13 -13.19
N ALA A 153 6.14 9.28 -12.22
CA ALA A 153 5.21 8.31 -11.66
C ALA A 153 3.96 8.99 -11.07
N LEU A 154 4.14 10.05 -10.28
CA LEU A 154 3.02 10.83 -9.73
C LEU A 154 2.20 11.53 -10.84
N SER A 155 2.83 11.98 -11.92
CA SER A 155 2.11 12.51 -13.08
C SER A 155 1.19 11.46 -13.69
N LYS A 156 1.66 10.22 -13.84
CA LYS A 156 0.84 9.10 -14.35
C LYS A 156 -0.29 8.71 -13.43
N ILE A 157 -0.05 8.68 -12.13
CA ILE A 157 -1.11 8.48 -11.14
C ILE A 157 -2.16 9.61 -11.25
N ASN A 158 -1.73 10.87 -11.37
CA ASN A 158 -2.66 11.99 -11.51
C ASN A 158 -3.46 11.94 -12.81
N GLU A 159 -2.84 11.57 -13.93
CA GLU A 159 -3.52 11.40 -15.23
C GLU A 159 -4.64 10.34 -15.16
N LYS A 160 -4.41 9.25 -14.42
CA LYS A 160 -5.36 8.11 -14.34
C LYS A 160 -6.39 8.24 -13.21
N TYR A 161 -5.95 8.60 -12.01
CA TYR A 161 -6.75 8.57 -10.78
C TYR A 161 -7.09 9.96 -10.23
N GLY A 162 -6.54 11.02 -10.84
CA GLY A 162 -6.80 12.39 -10.42
C GLY A 162 -5.91 12.89 -9.27
N GLY A 163 -6.06 14.19 -8.98
CA GLY A 163 -5.14 14.92 -8.10
C GLY A 163 -5.22 14.54 -6.63
N ARG A 164 -6.36 14.02 -6.15
CA ARG A 164 -6.49 13.59 -4.75
C ARG A 164 -5.66 12.32 -4.50
N VAL A 165 -5.84 11.28 -5.31
CA VAL A 165 -5.06 10.03 -5.22
C VAL A 165 -3.57 10.33 -5.37
N ALA A 166 -3.16 11.08 -6.40
CA ALA A 166 -1.76 11.46 -6.58
C ALA A 166 -1.19 12.24 -5.38
N GLY A 167 -1.94 13.20 -4.84
CA GLY A 167 -1.54 13.98 -3.67
C GLY A 167 -1.45 13.17 -2.37
N ILE A 168 -2.24 12.10 -2.25
CA ILE A 168 -2.12 11.13 -1.15
C ILE A 168 -0.84 10.32 -1.31
N LEU A 169 -0.62 9.72 -2.48
CA LEU A 169 0.56 8.89 -2.75
C LEU A 169 1.87 9.68 -2.57
N ASP A 170 1.92 10.93 -3.02
CA ASP A 170 3.08 11.81 -2.81
C ASP A 170 3.42 11.98 -1.32
N LYS A 171 2.40 12.16 -0.47
CA LYS A 171 2.60 12.31 0.99
C LYS A 171 2.90 10.99 1.69
N LEU A 172 2.54 9.86 1.09
CA LEU A 172 2.86 8.53 1.59
C LEU A 172 4.32 8.19 1.37
N SER A 173 4.88 8.59 0.22
CA SER A 173 6.26 8.30 -0.14
C SER A 173 7.26 8.95 0.84
N ASN A 174 8.09 8.11 1.42
CA ASN A 174 9.15 8.44 2.35
C ASN A 174 10.27 9.23 1.66
N PRO A 175 10.82 10.25 2.34
CA PRO A 175 12.03 10.92 1.86
C PRO A 175 13.25 10.00 2.01
N ASP A 176 14.36 10.38 1.38
CA ASP A 176 15.64 9.72 1.56
C ASP A 176 16.22 10.01 2.96
N PHE A 177 15.89 9.13 3.91
CA PHE A 177 16.38 9.19 5.27
C PHE A 177 17.89 8.96 5.37
N ASP A 178 18.51 8.23 4.43
CA ASP A 178 19.95 8.01 4.41
C ASP A 178 20.69 9.30 4.04
N LYS A 179 20.24 9.99 2.98
CA LYS A 179 20.76 11.32 2.59
C LYS A 179 20.61 12.34 3.71
N THR A 180 19.48 12.32 4.41
CA THR A 180 19.22 13.25 5.52
C THR A 180 20.07 12.92 6.74
N ALA A 181 20.13 11.65 7.17
CA ALA A 181 20.91 11.23 8.33
C ALA A 181 22.42 11.49 8.16
N LYS A 182 22.96 11.36 6.94
CA LYS A 182 24.37 11.65 6.62
C LYS A 182 24.79 13.10 6.85
N GLN A 183 23.83 14.03 6.96
CA GLN A 183 24.12 15.44 7.25
C GLN A 183 24.53 15.66 8.71
N ASP A 184 23.99 14.83 9.61
CA ASP A 184 24.12 15.01 11.06
C ASP A 184 25.02 13.93 11.71
N ILE A 185 25.11 12.74 11.10
CA ILE A 185 25.71 11.54 11.71
C ILE A 185 26.70 10.87 10.74
N ASP A 186 27.88 10.50 11.24
CA ASP A 186 28.85 9.67 10.51
C ASP A 186 28.25 8.29 10.21
N PRO A 187 28.11 7.88 8.92
CA PRO A 187 27.54 6.59 8.56
C PRO A 187 28.36 5.39 9.05
N ASN A 188 29.62 5.59 9.47
CA ASN A 188 30.43 4.53 10.08
C ASN A 188 29.99 4.21 11.52
N ASP A 189 29.35 5.15 12.23
CA ASP A 189 28.69 4.91 13.51
C ASP A 189 27.30 4.30 13.26
N LYS A 190 27.28 3.00 12.93
CA LYS A 190 26.07 2.29 12.49
C LYS A 190 24.91 2.42 13.47
N GLU A 191 25.18 2.42 14.77
CA GLU A 191 24.13 2.52 15.79
C GLU A 191 23.49 3.90 15.78
N LYS A 192 24.29 4.98 15.88
CA LYS A 192 23.75 6.34 15.82
C LYS A 192 23.07 6.64 14.49
N PHE A 193 23.63 6.13 13.39
CA PHE A 193 23.09 6.34 12.06
C PHE A 193 21.70 5.72 11.91
N GLN A 194 21.52 4.47 12.36
CA GLN A 194 20.19 3.82 12.34
C GLN A 194 19.22 4.48 13.29
N ASN A 195 19.65 4.88 14.50
CA ASN A 195 18.79 5.58 15.44
C ASN A 195 18.30 6.93 14.87
N ARG A 196 19.17 7.68 14.19
CA ARG A 196 18.75 8.92 13.51
C ARG A 196 17.73 8.67 12.41
N LYS A 197 17.87 7.59 11.62
CA LYS A 197 16.87 7.21 10.62
C LYS A 197 15.51 6.87 11.25
N HIS A 198 15.49 6.17 12.38
CA HIS A 198 14.24 5.88 13.09
C HIS A 198 13.56 7.17 13.61
N GLU A 199 14.32 8.12 14.15
CA GLU A 199 13.76 9.42 14.56
C GLU A 199 13.23 10.22 13.36
N LEU A 200 13.97 10.27 12.24
CA LEU A 200 13.49 10.92 11.01
C LEU A 200 12.21 10.26 10.46
N TYR A 201 12.12 8.93 10.52
CA TYR A 201 10.90 8.21 10.15
C TYR A 201 9.73 8.60 11.05
N LYS A 202 9.93 8.65 12.37
CA LYS A 202 8.91 9.09 13.32
C LYS A 202 8.47 10.54 13.09
N GLU A 203 9.41 11.45 12.87
CA GLU A 203 9.13 12.87 12.54
C GLU A 203 8.30 12.98 11.25
N HIS A 204 8.68 12.21 10.22
CA HIS A 204 7.97 12.18 8.95
C HIS A 204 6.54 11.62 9.10
N VAL A 205 6.35 10.53 9.86
CA VAL A 205 5.02 10.00 10.19
C VAL A 205 4.19 11.07 10.92
N ALA A 206 4.72 11.69 11.97
CA ALA A 206 4.01 12.72 12.73
C ALA A 206 3.52 13.91 11.87
N LYS A 207 4.33 14.31 10.88
CA LYS A 207 4.01 15.39 9.94
C LYS A 207 2.98 14.94 8.90
N SER A 208 3.15 13.76 8.32
CA SER A 208 2.31 13.27 7.21
C SER A 208 0.88 12.96 7.65
N ILE A 209 0.70 12.35 8.83
CA ILE A 209 -0.63 11.98 9.36
C ILE A 209 -1.46 13.17 9.86
N GLN A 210 -0.96 14.41 9.73
CA GLN A 210 -1.81 15.59 9.89
C GLN A 210 -2.90 15.62 8.81
N ASP A 211 -2.58 15.13 7.62
CA ASP A 211 -3.55 14.88 6.57
C ASP A 211 -4.40 13.63 6.91
N PRO A 212 -5.73 13.75 6.96
CA PRO A 212 -6.61 12.65 7.35
C PRO A 212 -6.59 11.47 6.39
N ASP A 213 -6.43 11.69 5.08
CA ASP A 213 -6.37 10.62 4.08
C ASP A 213 -5.05 9.83 4.24
N VAL A 214 -3.96 10.56 4.49
CA VAL A 214 -2.63 9.96 4.73
C VAL A 214 -2.57 9.21 6.05
N LEU A 215 -3.25 9.71 7.10
CA LEU A 215 -3.39 9.01 8.38
C LEU A 215 -3.99 7.62 8.17
N VAL A 216 -5.07 7.51 7.40
CA VAL A 216 -5.76 6.25 7.14
C VAL A 216 -4.80 5.23 6.54
N ILE A 217 -4.13 5.58 5.45
CA ILE A 217 -3.30 4.61 4.74
C ILE A 217 -2.03 4.28 5.53
N LYS A 218 -1.32 5.28 6.09
CA LYS A 218 -0.13 5.01 6.92
C LYS A 218 -0.47 4.19 8.16
N LEU A 219 -1.64 4.36 8.75
CA LEU A 219 -2.04 3.57 9.92
C LEU A 219 -2.39 2.13 9.53
N ALA A 220 -3.08 1.91 8.42
CA ALA A 220 -3.38 0.57 7.92
C ALA A 220 -2.09 -0.18 7.53
N ASP A 221 -1.20 0.47 6.77
CA ASP A 221 0.14 -0.05 6.44
C ASP A 221 0.93 -0.36 7.72
N PHE A 222 1.00 0.59 8.66
CA PHE A 222 1.69 0.40 9.94
C PHE A 222 1.14 -0.81 10.70
N LEU A 223 -0.18 -0.95 10.85
CA LEU A 223 -0.79 -2.08 11.57
C LEU A 223 -0.46 -3.42 10.92
N HIS A 224 -0.45 -3.49 9.60
CA HIS A 224 -0.10 -4.70 8.86
C HIS A 224 1.38 -5.05 9.07
N ASN A 225 2.29 -4.12 8.78
CA ASN A 225 3.74 -4.30 8.97
C ASN A 225 4.12 -4.63 10.42
N PHE A 226 3.41 -4.02 11.38
CA PHE A 226 3.62 -4.27 12.81
C PHE A 226 3.14 -5.65 13.22
N SER A 227 2.01 -6.11 12.68
CA SER A 227 1.46 -7.43 12.96
C SER A 227 2.38 -8.53 12.46
N ASP A 228 2.97 -8.37 11.28
CA ASP A 228 3.94 -9.32 10.74
C ASP A 228 5.20 -9.38 11.61
N ALA A 229 5.71 -8.20 12.01
CA ALA A 229 6.86 -8.13 12.92
C ALA A 229 6.58 -8.80 14.28
N GLY A 230 5.34 -8.69 14.79
CA GLY A 230 4.93 -9.32 16.05
C GLY A 230 4.94 -10.85 16.00
N GLN A 231 4.75 -11.45 14.81
CA GLN A 231 4.75 -12.90 14.60
C GLN A 231 6.15 -13.49 14.44
N LEU A 232 7.17 -12.65 14.20
CA LEU A 232 8.55 -13.11 14.08
C LEU A 232 9.04 -13.73 15.40
N PRO A 233 9.88 -14.78 15.34
CA PRO A 233 10.58 -15.29 16.51
C PRO A 233 11.56 -14.24 17.04
N GLU A 234 11.90 -14.33 18.34
CA GLU A 234 12.91 -13.46 18.93
C GLU A 234 14.24 -13.57 18.17
N SER A 235 14.62 -12.46 17.54
CA SER A 235 15.71 -12.39 16.57
C SER A 235 16.15 -10.95 16.38
N SER A 236 17.34 -10.74 15.82
CA SER A 236 17.84 -9.41 15.46
C SER A 236 16.94 -8.69 14.45
N GLN A 237 16.20 -9.44 13.63
CA GLN A 237 15.20 -8.87 12.71
C GLN A 237 14.00 -8.31 13.46
N LYS A 238 13.45 -9.05 14.44
CA LYS A 238 12.35 -8.57 15.29
C LYS A 238 12.76 -7.35 16.11
N GLU A 239 14.00 -7.34 16.64
CA GLU A 239 14.55 -6.19 17.37
C GLU A 239 14.63 -4.92 16.49
N LYS A 240 15.07 -5.05 15.23
CA LYS A 240 15.09 -3.93 14.28
C LYS A 240 13.68 -3.36 14.05
N PHE A 241 12.69 -4.22 13.85
CA PHE A 241 11.30 -3.78 13.70
C PHE A 241 10.77 -3.10 14.96
N ARG A 242 11.05 -3.66 16.15
CA ARG A 242 10.69 -3.07 17.44
C ARG A 242 11.26 -1.66 17.58
N ASN A 243 12.54 -1.47 17.27
CA ASN A 243 13.23 -0.18 17.36
C ASN A 243 12.70 0.84 16.34
N LYS A 244 12.24 0.39 15.16
CA LYS A 244 11.65 1.26 14.14
C LYS A 244 10.22 1.69 14.49
N TYR A 245 9.37 0.76 14.94
CA TYR A 245 7.92 0.99 15.00
C TYR A 245 7.37 1.33 16.39
N VAL A 246 7.92 0.77 17.48
CA VAL A 246 7.44 1.07 18.84
C VAL A 246 7.46 2.58 19.16
N PRO A 247 8.50 3.35 18.80
CA PRO A 247 8.52 4.79 19.03
C PRO A 247 7.47 5.59 18.24
N VAL A 248 6.89 5.02 17.18
CA VAL A 248 5.92 5.67 16.29
C VAL A 248 4.49 5.47 16.79
N MET A 249 4.20 4.37 17.47
CA MET A 249 2.85 4.09 17.98
C MET A 249 2.22 5.22 18.80
N PRO A 250 2.92 5.92 19.73
CA PRO A 250 2.30 7.02 20.48
C PRO A 250 1.85 8.15 19.54
N VAL A 251 2.55 8.36 18.42
CA VAL A 251 2.19 9.37 17.42
C VAL A 251 0.82 9.07 16.80
N PHE A 252 0.58 7.82 16.40
CA PHE A 252 -0.73 7.39 15.90
C PHE A 252 -1.80 7.43 16.99
N LYS A 253 -1.47 6.95 18.19
CA LYS A 253 -2.43 6.93 19.31
C LYS A 253 -2.88 8.34 19.68
N ASP A 254 -1.96 9.28 19.85
CA ASP A 254 -2.27 10.68 20.15
C ASP A 254 -3.11 11.30 19.01
N ARG A 255 -2.79 10.97 17.76
CA ARG A 255 -3.53 11.45 16.58
C ARG A 255 -4.95 10.90 16.51
N LEU A 256 -5.18 9.66 16.94
CA LEU A 256 -6.49 9.02 16.99
C LEU A 256 -7.32 9.56 18.16
N LEU A 257 -6.72 9.73 19.35
CA LEU A 257 -7.39 10.24 20.55
C LEU A 257 -7.88 11.69 20.40
N ASP A 258 -7.26 12.49 19.52
CA ASP A 258 -7.79 13.80 19.13
C ASP A 258 -8.99 13.64 18.16
N GLU A 259 -10.19 13.56 18.74
CA GLU A 259 -11.43 13.33 18.01
C GLU A 259 -11.69 14.37 16.91
N SER A 260 -11.25 15.61 17.13
CA SER A 260 -11.46 16.70 16.18
C SER A 260 -10.68 16.52 14.89
N LYS A 261 -9.66 15.67 14.92
CA LYS A 261 -8.75 15.44 13.80
C LYS A 261 -8.93 14.05 13.19
N SER A 262 -9.54 13.08 13.86
CA SER A 262 -9.66 11.67 13.41
C SER A 262 -11.05 11.30 12.89
N THR A 263 -11.87 12.30 12.55
CA THR A 263 -13.28 12.15 12.16
C THR A 263 -13.51 11.30 10.91
N ILE A 264 -12.47 11.10 10.07
CA ILE A 264 -12.56 10.30 8.85
C ILE A 264 -12.57 8.78 9.09
N ILE A 265 -12.29 8.33 10.33
CA ILE A 265 -12.26 6.90 10.68
C ILE A 265 -13.53 6.59 11.50
N PRO A 266 -14.60 6.05 10.89
CA PRO A 266 -15.83 5.68 11.59
C PRO A 266 -15.59 4.76 12.79
N ASN A 267 -14.74 3.75 12.62
CA ASN A 267 -14.50 2.72 13.63
C ASN A 267 -13.29 3.04 14.52
N ARG A 268 -13.04 4.33 14.79
CA ARG A 268 -11.82 4.80 15.48
C ARG A 268 -11.49 4.05 16.76
N ASP A 269 -12.48 3.76 17.61
CA ASP A 269 -12.25 3.10 18.89
C ASP A 269 -11.75 1.65 18.71
N LEU A 270 -12.26 0.93 17.69
CA LEU A 270 -11.74 -0.38 17.28
C LEU A 270 -10.30 -0.27 16.81
N VAL A 271 -9.98 0.76 16.02
CA VAL A 271 -8.63 0.99 15.50
C VAL A 271 -7.63 1.28 16.64
N ILE A 272 -8.03 2.09 17.62
CA ILE A 272 -7.24 2.33 18.85
C ILE A 272 -6.98 1.01 19.58
N HIS A 273 -8.03 0.18 19.75
CA HIS A 273 -7.88 -1.11 20.41
C HIS A 273 -6.90 -2.03 19.66
N ARG A 274 -7.00 -2.14 18.34
CA ARG A 274 -6.06 -2.92 17.52
C ARG A 274 -4.63 -2.41 17.61
N LEU A 275 -4.43 -1.10 17.62
CA LEU A 275 -3.11 -0.49 17.81
C LEU A 275 -2.51 -0.87 19.16
N GLU A 276 -3.31 -0.89 20.23
CA GLU A 276 -2.88 -1.33 21.56
C GLU A 276 -2.61 -2.84 21.64
N GLU A 277 -3.41 -3.67 20.98
CA GLU A 277 -3.12 -5.10 20.90
C GLU A 277 -1.81 -5.39 20.16
N ALA A 278 -1.63 -4.75 19.00
CA ALA A 278 -0.42 -4.86 18.21
C ALA A 278 0.78 -4.49 19.09
N THR A 279 0.75 -3.30 19.70
CA THR A 279 1.72 -2.81 20.67
C THR A 279 2.14 -3.88 21.69
N ASN A 280 1.16 -4.49 22.35
CA ASN A 280 1.42 -5.46 23.41
C ASN A 280 2.10 -6.73 22.90
N ARG A 281 1.89 -7.11 21.63
CA ARG A 281 2.55 -8.28 21.02
C ARG A 281 4.02 -8.01 20.68
N LEU A 282 4.35 -6.82 20.18
CA LEU A 282 5.73 -6.47 19.81
C LEU A 282 6.55 -5.96 21.00
N ALA A 283 5.92 -5.43 22.05
CA ALA A 283 6.62 -4.95 23.24
C ALA A 283 7.04 -6.08 24.21
N ARG A 284 6.44 -7.27 24.10
CA ARG A 284 6.85 -8.49 24.82
C ARG A 284 8.09 -9.12 24.21
#